data_AF-A0A4D7CWX2-F1
#
_entry.id   AF-A0A4D7CWX2-F1
#
_cell.length_a   1.000
_cell.length_b   1.000
_cell.length_c   1.000
_cell.angle_alpha   90.00
_cell.angle_beta   90.00
_cell.angle_gamma   90.00
#
_symmetry.space_group_name_H-M   'P 1'
#
loop_
_entity.id
_entity.type
_entity.pdbx_description
1 polymer ?
#
loop_
_entity_poly.entity_id
_entity_poly.type
_entity_poly.pdbx_seq_one_letter_code
_entity_poly.pdbx_strand_id
1 'polypeptide(L)'
;MHQSFVQIVVDRVKSQYITEKLFYEEYLQVEPETWQGWKIGEVTLSAENNQKIKNLFSDYEWMLIQKLIRQAALFPEKRNYVVSEYKRLKSLIAQKWLQTDEAKIELITQKSHSIRDKNPKNPSSRFEIRVSLEYGIWGMDDILIFHLPAVIQQQIESSPVDLLDWVNENLTESYLETNQED
;
A
#
# COMPACT_ATOMS: atom_id res chain seq x y z
N MET A 1 15.54 -12.51 -1.58
CA MET A 1 14.11 -12.57 -1.93
C MET A 1 13.25 -12.19 -0.74
N HIS A 2 13.38 -12.88 0.41
CA HIS A 2 12.65 -12.56 1.65
C HIS A 2 12.80 -11.09 2.08
N GLN A 3 14.02 -10.55 2.13
CA GLN A 3 14.26 -9.17 2.58
C GLN A 3 13.53 -8.11 1.75
N SER A 4 13.48 -8.25 0.43
CA SER A 4 12.75 -7.32 -0.43
C SER A 4 11.23 -7.37 -0.19
N PHE A 5 10.70 -8.57 0.09
CA PHE A 5 9.30 -8.74 0.46
C PHE A 5 9.00 -8.06 1.80
N VAL A 6 9.82 -8.36 2.82
CA VAL A 6 9.70 -7.78 4.16
C VAL A 6 9.68 -6.25 4.09
N GLN A 7 10.57 -5.64 3.31
CA GLN A 7 10.62 -4.18 3.15
C GLN A 7 9.31 -3.60 2.62
N ILE A 8 8.70 -4.23 1.60
CA ILE A 8 7.40 -3.80 1.07
C ILE A 8 6.27 -3.98 2.10
N VAL A 9 6.29 -5.07 2.88
CA VAL A 9 5.30 -5.30 3.94
C VAL A 9 5.44 -4.26 5.04
N VAL A 10 6.66 -4.01 5.53
CA VAL A 10 6.91 -3.00 6.57
C VAL A 10 6.49 -1.61 6.09
N ASP A 11 6.81 -1.26 4.84
CA ASP A 11 6.34 -0.03 4.20
C ASP A 11 4.80 0.08 4.21
N ARG A 12 4.11 -1.00 3.81
CA ARG A 12 2.64 -1.07 3.83
C ARG A 12 2.08 -0.92 5.24
N VAL A 13 2.68 -1.60 6.22
CA VAL A 13 2.28 -1.53 7.63
C VAL A 13 2.44 -0.10 8.15
N LYS A 14 3.60 0.52 7.92
CA LYS A 14 3.83 1.91 8.29
C LYS A 14 2.86 2.87 7.63
N SER A 15 2.43 2.58 6.40
CA SER A 15 1.42 3.36 5.67
C SER A 15 -0.02 3.13 6.12
N GLN A 16 -0.33 2.01 6.78
CA GLN A 16 -1.70 1.66 7.19
C GLN A 16 -1.96 1.82 8.69
N TYR A 17 -0.92 1.66 9.50
CA TYR A 17 -0.98 1.63 10.95
C TYR A 17 -0.14 2.77 11.52
N ILE A 18 -0.54 3.26 12.69
CA ILE A 18 0.20 4.32 13.40
C ILE A 18 1.58 3.81 13.81
N THR A 19 1.67 2.54 14.24
CA THR A 19 2.92 1.90 14.64
C THR A 19 2.97 0.45 14.16
N GLU A 20 4.18 -0.08 13.92
CA GLU A 20 4.39 -1.52 13.70
C GLU A 20 3.90 -2.35 14.90
N LYS A 21 4.01 -1.80 16.12
CA LYS A 21 3.53 -2.43 17.36
C LYS A 21 2.05 -2.77 17.31
N LEU A 22 1.23 -1.79 16.96
CA LEU A 22 -0.21 -1.99 16.83
C LEU A 22 -0.54 -3.08 15.79
N PHE A 23 0.24 -3.14 14.70
CA PHE A 23 0.04 -4.15 13.68
C PHE A 23 0.36 -5.57 14.19
N TYR A 24 1.52 -5.80 14.80
CA TYR A 24 1.88 -7.16 15.19
C TYR A 24 1.12 -7.65 16.44
N GLU A 25 0.75 -6.76 17.38
CA GLU A 25 -0.03 -7.11 18.58
C GLU A 25 -1.52 -7.31 18.28
N GLU A 26 -2.17 -6.36 17.61
CA GLU A 26 -3.62 -6.38 17.46
C GLU A 26 -4.07 -7.17 16.23
N TYR A 27 -3.33 -7.06 15.11
CA TYR A 27 -3.72 -7.67 13.84
C TYR A 27 -3.09 -9.04 13.64
N LEU A 28 -1.77 -9.17 13.77
CA LEU A 28 -1.10 -10.47 13.65
C LEU A 28 -1.21 -11.32 14.92
N GLN A 29 -1.38 -10.69 16.10
CA GLN A 29 -1.42 -11.37 17.39
C GLN A 29 -0.17 -12.23 17.65
N VAL A 30 1.01 -11.64 17.42
CA VAL A 30 2.31 -12.28 17.64
C VAL A 30 3.17 -11.45 18.57
N GLU A 31 4.11 -12.12 19.25
CA GLU A 31 5.08 -11.46 20.12
C GLU A 31 6.09 -10.61 19.32
N PRO A 32 6.64 -9.53 19.91
CA PRO A 32 7.62 -8.66 19.27
C PRO A 32 8.82 -9.43 18.71
N GLU A 33 9.32 -10.43 19.42
CA GLU A 33 10.47 -11.25 19.02
C GLU A 33 10.16 -12.05 17.76
N THR A 34 8.92 -12.54 17.62
CA THR A 34 8.48 -13.26 16.43
C THR A 34 8.41 -12.31 15.22
N TRP A 35 7.91 -11.09 15.42
CA TRP A 35 7.89 -10.07 14.36
C TRP A 35 9.30 -9.68 13.91
N GLN A 36 10.20 -9.38 14.85
CA GLN A 36 11.58 -9.03 14.52
C GLN A 36 12.32 -10.20 13.86
N GLY A 37 12.18 -11.42 14.41
CA GLY A 37 12.76 -12.65 13.87
C GLY A 37 12.28 -12.94 12.45
N TRP A 38 10.99 -12.71 12.16
CA TRP A 38 10.46 -12.82 10.80
C TRP A 38 11.06 -11.78 9.86
N LYS A 39 11.22 -10.52 10.29
CA LYS A 39 11.80 -9.46 9.45
C LYS A 39 13.23 -9.79 9.03
N ILE A 40 14.03 -10.38 9.91
CA ILE A 40 15.42 -10.78 9.58
C ILE A 40 15.52 -12.17 8.93
N GLY A 41 14.45 -12.96 8.95
CA GLY A 41 14.37 -14.28 8.32
C GLY A 41 14.81 -15.44 9.22
N GLU A 42 14.92 -15.22 10.53
CA GLU A 42 15.23 -16.26 11.52
C GLU A 42 14.00 -17.11 11.89
N VAL A 43 12.80 -16.51 11.82
CA VAL A 43 11.55 -17.18 12.20
C VAL A 43 10.55 -17.14 11.05
N THR A 44 9.81 -18.23 10.88
CA THR A 44 8.68 -18.30 9.95
C THR A 44 7.37 -18.04 10.68
N LEU A 45 6.49 -17.21 10.09
CA LEU A 45 5.14 -17.01 10.61
C LEU A 45 4.24 -18.21 10.28
N SER A 46 3.16 -18.37 11.05
CA SER A 46 2.12 -19.36 10.77
C SER A 46 1.44 -19.10 9.41
N ALA A 47 0.78 -20.12 8.85
CA ALA A 47 0.05 -19.98 7.60
C ALA A 47 -1.04 -18.89 7.68
N GLU A 48 -1.73 -18.81 8.83
CA GLU A 48 -2.73 -17.77 9.11
C GLU A 48 -2.11 -16.37 9.08
N ASN A 49 -0.96 -16.18 9.76
CA ASN A 49 -0.30 -14.88 9.82
C ASN A 49 0.26 -14.45 8.45
N ASN A 50 0.77 -15.41 7.66
CA ASN A 50 1.16 -15.13 6.28
C ASN A 50 -0.06 -14.73 5.41
N GLN A 51 -1.23 -15.34 5.63
CA GLN A 51 -2.45 -14.95 4.94
C GLN A 51 -2.89 -13.53 5.35
N LYS A 52 -2.81 -13.18 6.64
CA LYS A 52 -3.05 -11.81 7.13
C LYS A 52 -2.12 -10.80 6.47
N ILE A 53 -0.83 -11.11 6.32
CA ILE A 53 0.12 -10.26 5.59
C ILE A 53 -0.28 -10.12 4.12
N LYS A 54 -0.66 -11.22 3.44
CA LYS A 54 -1.14 -11.16 2.06
C LYS A 54 -2.34 -10.23 1.92
N ASN A 55 -3.29 -10.30 2.86
CA ASN A 55 -4.52 -9.51 2.86
C ASN A 55 -4.31 -8.00 3.07
N LEU A 56 -3.08 -7.54 3.35
CA LEU A 56 -2.74 -6.11 3.33
C LEU A 56 -2.76 -5.51 1.92
N PHE A 57 -2.73 -6.37 0.91
CA PHE A 57 -2.66 -6.04 -0.51
C PHE A 57 -3.84 -6.66 -1.25
N SER A 58 -4.27 -6.03 -2.34
CA SER A 58 -5.15 -6.71 -3.30
C SER A 58 -4.43 -7.89 -3.97
N ASP A 59 -5.17 -8.79 -4.61
CA ASP A 59 -4.55 -9.88 -5.38
C ASP A 59 -3.69 -9.36 -6.54
N TYR A 60 -4.08 -8.25 -7.17
CA TYR A 60 -3.26 -7.62 -8.22
C TYR A 60 -1.97 -7.03 -7.66
N GLU A 61 -2.04 -6.32 -6.52
CA GLU A 61 -0.86 -5.81 -5.83
C GLU A 61 0.07 -6.95 -5.39
N TRP A 62 -0.51 -8.05 -4.90
CA TRP A 62 0.24 -9.25 -4.55
C TRP A 62 0.98 -9.83 -5.76
N MET A 63 0.30 -9.97 -6.90
CA MET A 63 0.94 -10.38 -8.15
C MET A 63 2.09 -9.44 -8.55
N LEU A 64 1.90 -8.13 -8.44
CA LEU A 64 2.92 -7.13 -8.76
C LEU A 64 4.15 -7.29 -7.85
N ILE A 65 3.94 -7.50 -6.55
CA ILE A 65 5.01 -7.75 -5.57
C ILE A 65 5.79 -9.02 -5.95
N GLN A 66 5.11 -10.11 -6.30
CA GLN A 66 5.76 -11.36 -6.71
C GLN A 66 6.61 -11.17 -7.99
N LYS A 67 6.10 -10.42 -8.98
CA LYS A 67 6.86 -10.06 -10.18
C LYS A 67 8.11 -9.25 -9.84
N LEU A 68 7.98 -8.25 -8.97
CA LEU A 68 9.07 -7.38 -8.57
C LEU A 68 10.17 -8.11 -7.78
N ILE A 69 9.80 -8.93 -6.79
CA ILE A 69 10.77 -9.69 -5.99
C ILE A 69 11.56 -10.66 -6.87
N ARG A 70 10.91 -11.29 -7.85
CA ARG A 70 11.58 -12.15 -8.84
C ARG A 70 12.60 -11.36 -9.65
N GLN A 71 12.27 -10.14 -10.08
CA GLN A 71 13.21 -9.27 -10.79
C GLN A 71 14.37 -8.84 -9.89
N ALA A 72 14.12 -8.45 -8.64
CA ALA A 72 15.16 -8.10 -7.67
C ALA A 72 16.05 -9.30 -7.25
N ALA A 73 15.58 -10.53 -7.48
CA ALA A 73 16.42 -11.72 -7.32
C ALA A 73 17.46 -11.82 -8.44
N LEU A 74 17.06 -11.52 -9.69
CA LEU A 74 17.92 -11.55 -10.88
C LEU A 74 18.88 -10.35 -10.94
N PHE A 75 18.47 -9.20 -10.41
CA PHE A 75 19.21 -7.94 -10.43
C PHE A 75 19.41 -7.43 -8.99
N PRO A 76 20.48 -7.85 -8.29
CA PRO A 76 20.70 -7.53 -6.87
C PRO A 76 20.74 -6.03 -6.56
N GLU A 77 21.18 -5.20 -7.50
CA GLU A 77 21.20 -3.74 -7.40
C GLU A 77 19.81 -3.15 -7.17
N LYS A 78 18.75 -3.81 -7.68
CA LYS A 78 17.36 -3.37 -7.52
C LYS A 78 16.82 -3.55 -6.11
N ARG A 79 17.51 -4.31 -5.26
CA ARG A 79 17.08 -4.57 -3.87
C ARG A 79 17.13 -3.31 -3.01
N ASN A 80 18.07 -2.41 -3.29
CA ASN A 80 18.28 -1.19 -2.50
C ASN A 80 17.12 -0.18 -2.63
N TYR A 81 16.33 -0.29 -3.68
CA TYR A 81 15.24 0.64 -3.99
C TYR A 81 13.93 -0.10 -4.32
N VAL A 82 13.75 -1.32 -3.79
CA VAL A 82 12.59 -2.16 -4.14
C VAL A 82 11.26 -1.55 -3.70
N VAL A 83 11.25 -0.83 -2.56
CA VAL A 83 10.05 -0.15 -2.05
C VAL A 83 9.68 1.02 -2.96
N SER A 84 10.62 1.90 -3.28
CA SER A 84 10.37 3.02 -4.19
C SER A 84 10.01 2.54 -5.59
N GLU A 85 10.63 1.46 -6.08
CA GLU A 85 10.27 0.86 -7.36
C GLU A 85 8.87 0.25 -7.34
N TYR A 86 8.48 -0.44 -6.27
CA TYR A 86 7.10 -0.94 -6.10
C TYR A 86 6.10 0.22 -6.17
N LYS A 87 6.32 1.27 -5.39
CA LYS A 87 5.46 2.46 -5.36
C LYS A 87 5.37 3.13 -6.73
N ARG A 88 6.51 3.33 -7.40
CA ARG A 88 6.61 3.91 -8.74
C ARG A 88 5.86 3.07 -9.78
N LEU A 89 6.10 1.76 -9.83
CA LEU A 89 5.42 0.85 -10.77
C LEU A 89 3.92 0.86 -10.54
N LYS A 90 3.49 0.81 -9.28
CA LYS A 90 2.08 0.87 -8.92
C LYS A 90 1.42 2.16 -9.38
N SER A 91 2.04 3.32 -9.15
CA SER A 91 1.51 4.61 -9.62
C SER A 91 1.45 4.68 -11.15
N LEU A 92 2.50 4.23 -11.85
CA LEU A 92 2.50 4.21 -13.33
C LEU A 92 1.43 3.28 -13.92
N ILE A 93 1.17 2.13 -13.28
CA ILE A 93 0.09 1.23 -13.71
C ILE A 93 -1.27 1.90 -13.50
N ALA A 94 -1.50 2.51 -12.33
CA ALA A 94 -2.75 3.24 -12.06
C ALA A 94 -2.97 4.37 -13.06
N GLN A 95 -1.96 5.19 -13.35
CA GLN A 95 -2.04 6.25 -14.36
C GLN A 95 -2.37 5.68 -15.75
N LYS A 96 -1.75 4.55 -16.14
CA LYS A 96 -2.09 3.88 -17.40
C LYS A 96 -3.52 3.37 -17.43
N TRP A 97 -4.05 2.85 -16.32
CA TRP A 97 -5.45 2.45 -16.23
C TRP A 97 -6.38 3.66 -16.36
N LEU A 98 -6.08 4.78 -15.70
CA LEU A 98 -6.90 5.99 -15.78
C LEU A 98 -6.88 6.68 -17.15
N GLN A 99 -5.89 6.36 -18.00
CA GLN A 99 -5.90 6.74 -19.41
C GLN A 99 -6.84 5.88 -20.26
N THR A 100 -7.34 4.77 -19.70
CA THR A 100 -8.42 3.98 -20.30
C THR A 100 -9.75 4.45 -19.71
N ASP A 101 -10.79 4.58 -20.55
CA ASP A 101 -12.14 4.96 -20.11
C ASP A 101 -12.83 3.84 -19.28
N GLU A 102 -12.11 2.76 -18.95
CA GLU A 102 -12.60 1.58 -18.22
C GLU A 102 -12.22 1.60 -16.74
N ALA A 103 -11.25 2.42 -16.35
CA ALA A 103 -10.81 2.48 -14.96
C ALA A 103 -11.69 3.40 -14.12
N LYS A 104 -11.89 3.02 -12.87
CA LYS A 104 -12.57 3.84 -11.86
C LYS A 104 -11.62 4.30 -10.78
N ILE A 105 -11.86 5.50 -10.28
CA ILE A 105 -11.16 6.08 -9.16
C ILE A 105 -12.14 6.43 -8.04
N GLU A 106 -11.80 6.01 -6.82
CA GLU A 106 -12.62 6.25 -5.63
C GLU A 106 -11.75 6.76 -4.48
N LEU A 107 -12.21 7.85 -3.85
CA LEU A 107 -11.69 8.30 -2.57
C LEU A 107 -12.39 7.55 -1.44
N ILE A 108 -11.69 6.64 -0.79
CA ILE A 108 -12.19 5.89 0.36
C ILE A 108 -11.82 6.67 1.62
N THR A 109 -12.76 7.49 2.07
CA THR A 109 -12.70 8.13 3.38
C THR A 109 -13.17 7.12 4.42
N GLN A 110 -12.34 6.84 5.43
CA GLN A 110 -12.64 5.88 6.50
C GLN A 110 -13.82 6.38 7.36
N LYS A 111 -15.06 6.17 6.89
CA LYS A 111 -16.27 6.31 7.72
C LYS A 111 -16.78 4.97 8.26
N SER A 112 -16.14 3.86 7.90
CA SER A 112 -16.70 2.54 8.19
C SER A 112 -15.59 1.48 8.22
N HIS A 113 -15.51 0.75 9.33
CA HIS A 113 -14.73 -0.46 9.61
C HIS A 113 -13.37 -0.33 10.32
N SER A 114 -13.44 -0.65 11.63
CA SER A 114 -12.46 -1.34 12.49
C SER A 114 -11.09 -0.70 12.80
N ILE A 115 -10.89 -0.44 14.11
CA ILE A 115 -9.64 -0.37 14.89
C ILE A 115 -8.66 0.77 14.53
N ARG A 116 -8.77 1.35 13.35
CA ARG A 116 -7.97 2.50 12.90
C ARG A 116 -8.62 3.79 13.41
N ASP A 117 -7.79 4.65 13.96
CA ASP A 117 -8.11 5.81 14.81
C ASP A 117 -9.39 6.58 14.42
N LYS A 118 -10.37 6.70 15.33
CA LYS A 118 -11.68 7.31 15.06
C LYS A 118 -11.66 8.85 15.06
N ASN A 119 -10.48 9.48 15.07
CA ASN A 119 -10.37 10.91 15.30
C ASN A 119 -9.89 11.67 14.04
N PRO A 120 -10.80 12.29 13.27
CA PRO A 120 -10.47 13.01 12.03
C PRO A 120 -9.62 14.29 12.24
N LYS A 121 -9.32 14.65 13.50
CA LYS A 121 -8.42 15.75 13.87
C LYS A 121 -6.99 15.30 14.17
N ASN A 122 -6.69 14.00 14.05
CA ASN A 122 -5.34 13.50 14.26
C ASN A 122 -4.50 13.75 12.98
N PRO A 123 -3.34 14.44 13.05
CA PRO A 123 -2.43 14.60 11.92
C PRO A 123 -1.93 13.26 11.33
N SER A 124 -2.08 12.14 12.05
CA SER A 124 -1.83 10.79 11.54
C SER A 124 -3.02 10.15 10.82
N SER A 125 -4.08 10.92 10.54
CA SER A 125 -5.21 10.42 9.74
C SER A 125 -4.75 10.11 8.31
N ARG A 126 -5.20 8.97 7.80
CA ARG A 126 -4.85 8.47 6.47
C ARG A 126 -6.12 8.16 5.70
N PHE A 127 -6.05 8.35 4.39
CA PHE A 127 -7.13 8.01 3.49
C PHE A 127 -6.62 7.07 2.40
N GLU A 128 -7.56 6.45 1.70
CA GLU A 128 -7.26 5.51 0.64
C GLU A 128 -7.77 6.05 -0.69
N ILE A 129 -6.93 5.99 -1.73
CA ILE A 129 -7.39 6.10 -3.11
C ILE A 129 -7.41 4.69 -3.68
N ARG A 130 -8.56 4.28 -4.19
CA ARG A 130 -8.72 3.05 -4.94
C ARG A 130 -8.77 3.37 -6.42
N VAL A 131 -7.93 2.69 -7.19
CA VAL A 131 -8.04 2.65 -8.66
C VAL A 131 -8.35 1.22 -9.05
N SER A 132 -9.46 1.01 -9.76
CA SER A 132 -9.92 -0.32 -10.18
C SER A 132 -10.12 -0.41 -11.68
N LEU A 133 -9.81 -1.58 -12.24
CA LEU A 133 -10.20 -2.00 -13.57
C LEU A 133 -11.23 -3.12 -13.42
N GLU A 134 -12.47 -2.86 -13.84
CA GLU A 134 -13.58 -3.78 -13.68
C GLU A 134 -13.79 -4.63 -14.94
N TYR A 135 -13.89 -5.94 -14.77
CA TYR A 135 -14.13 -6.86 -15.89
C TYR A 135 -15.61 -7.24 -16.06
N GLY A 136 -16.49 -6.73 -15.20
CA GLY A 136 -17.90 -7.12 -15.14
C GLY A 136 -18.13 -8.55 -14.66
N ILE A 137 -17.10 -9.18 -14.09
CA ILE A 137 -17.14 -10.54 -13.53
C ILE A 137 -16.93 -10.42 -12.03
N TRP A 138 -17.86 -11.01 -11.27
CA TRP A 138 -17.91 -10.87 -9.82
C TRP A 138 -16.57 -11.19 -9.15
N GLY A 139 -15.99 -10.18 -8.50
CA GLY A 139 -14.77 -10.30 -7.70
C GLY A 139 -13.48 -10.47 -8.50
N MET A 140 -13.50 -10.31 -9.82
CA MET A 140 -12.33 -10.44 -10.68
C MET A 140 -11.63 -9.12 -10.99
N ASP A 141 -12.06 -8.03 -10.35
CA ASP A 141 -11.55 -6.69 -10.60
C ASP A 141 -10.09 -6.56 -10.18
N ASP A 142 -9.30 -5.89 -11.01
CA ASP A 142 -7.93 -5.55 -10.66
C ASP A 142 -7.93 -4.24 -9.88
N ILE A 143 -7.38 -4.26 -8.65
CA ILE A 143 -7.49 -3.15 -7.72
C ILE A 143 -6.11 -2.70 -7.24
N LEU A 144 -5.86 -1.40 -7.24
CA LEU A 144 -4.71 -0.74 -6.62
C LEU A 144 -5.17 0.18 -5.50
N ILE A 145 -4.62 0.03 -4.29
CA ILE A 145 -5.03 0.83 -3.12
C ILE A 145 -3.87 1.66 -2.60
N PHE A 146 -3.90 2.97 -2.84
CA PHE A 146 -2.91 3.93 -2.36
C PHE A 146 -3.32 4.43 -0.98
N HIS A 147 -2.40 4.37 -0.03
CA HIS A 147 -2.61 4.88 1.32
C HIS A 147 -1.82 6.17 1.44
N LEU A 148 -2.52 7.26 1.73
CA LEU A 148 -1.96 8.60 1.67
C LEU A 148 -2.25 9.35 2.99
N PRO A 149 -1.31 10.21 3.46
CA PRO A 149 -1.53 11.10 4.59
C PRO A 149 -2.64 12.11 4.32
N ALA A 150 -3.45 12.44 5.33
CA ALA A 150 -4.59 13.35 5.19
C ALA A 150 -4.25 14.77 4.67
N VAL A 151 -3.00 15.22 4.78
CA VAL A 151 -2.56 16.48 4.16
C VAL A 151 -2.81 16.51 2.65
N ILE A 152 -2.64 15.36 1.98
CA ILE A 152 -2.90 15.23 0.55
C ILE A 152 -4.41 15.28 0.26
N GLN A 153 -5.25 14.78 1.17
CA GLN A 153 -6.71 14.87 1.01
C GLN A 153 -7.15 16.34 0.92
N GLN A 154 -6.60 17.19 1.79
CA GLN A 154 -6.89 18.63 1.75
C GLN A 154 -6.40 19.28 0.46
N GLN A 155 -5.26 18.83 -0.09
CA GLN A 155 -4.77 19.30 -1.38
C GLN A 155 -5.73 18.92 -2.52
N ILE A 156 -6.27 17.69 -2.52
CA ILE A 156 -7.25 17.24 -3.50
C ILE A 156 -8.55 18.04 -3.37
N GLU A 157 -9.07 18.20 -2.15
CA GLU A 157 -10.33 18.92 -1.90
C GLU A 157 -10.23 20.42 -2.20
N SER A 158 -9.03 21.02 -2.10
CA SER A 158 -8.78 22.42 -2.44
C SER A 158 -8.25 22.62 -3.87
N SER A 159 -7.98 21.54 -4.59
CA SER A 159 -7.49 21.58 -5.96
C SER A 159 -8.60 22.08 -6.90
N PRO A 160 -8.27 22.94 -7.87
CA PRO A 160 -9.22 23.33 -8.91
C PRO A 160 -9.46 22.21 -9.94
N VAL A 161 -8.69 21.14 -9.90
CA VAL A 161 -8.72 20.01 -10.85
C VAL A 161 -9.38 18.79 -10.23
N ASP A 162 -10.08 17.99 -11.03
CA ASP A 162 -10.80 16.79 -10.57
C ASP A 162 -9.83 15.70 -10.05
N LEU A 163 -10.34 14.76 -9.24
CA LEU A 163 -9.57 13.69 -8.61
C LEU A 163 -8.78 12.85 -9.63
N LEU A 164 -9.36 12.60 -10.80
CA LEU A 164 -8.72 11.86 -11.89
C LEU A 164 -7.47 12.58 -12.39
N ASP A 165 -7.60 13.89 -12.66
CA ASP A 165 -6.50 14.71 -13.16
C ASP A 165 -5.42 14.85 -12.08
N TRP A 166 -5.82 15.08 -10.82
CA TRP A 166 -4.89 15.14 -9.71
C TRP A 166 -4.05 13.86 -9.59
N VAL A 167 -4.69 12.68 -9.70
CA VAL A 167 -3.97 11.40 -9.66
C VAL A 167 -3.06 11.20 -10.86
N ASN A 168 -3.47 11.63 -12.05
CA ASN A 168 -2.63 11.54 -13.24
C ASN A 168 -1.37 12.40 -13.13
N GLU A 169 -1.45 13.57 -12.52
CA GLU A 169 -0.34 14.51 -12.43
C GLU A 169 0.57 14.28 -11.21
N ASN A 170 -0.01 13.99 -10.03
CA ASN A 170 0.71 14.12 -8.76
C ASN A 170 0.95 12.80 -8.01
N LEU A 171 0.22 11.72 -8.35
CA LEU A 171 0.19 10.49 -7.52
C LEU A 171 1.57 9.87 -7.32
N THR A 172 2.43 9.86 -8.34
CA THR A 172 3.76 9.22 -8.23
C THR A 172 4.64 9.94 -7.22
N GLU A 173 4.74 11.27 -7.32
CA GLU A 173 5.56 12.09 -6.42
C GLU A 173 5.03 12.01 -4.98
N SER A 174 3.73 12.32 -4.80
CA SER A 174 3.13 12.31 -3.47
C SER A 174 3.21 10.93 -2.79
N TYR A 175 3.05 9.83 -3.56
CA TYR A 175 3.14 8.49 -2.98
C TYR A 175 4.56 8.09 -2.60
N LEU A 176 5.59 8.59 -3.31
CA LEU A 176 6.99 8.34 -2.96
C LEU A 176 7.44 9.13 -1.73
N GLU A 177 6.89 10.33 -1.52
CA GLU A 177 7.24 11.21 -0.39
C GLU A 177 6.67 10.76 0.96
N THR A 178 5.59 9.95 0.96
CA THR A 178 4.88 9.48 2.17
C THR A 178 5.72 8.79 3.27
N ASN A 179 7.00 8.47 3.04
CA ASN A 179 7.88 7.85 4.03
C ASN A 179 9.17 8.62 4.31
N GLN A 180 9.30 9.87 3.85
CA GLN A 180 10.49 10.68 4.14
C GLN A 180 10.39 11.47 5.46
N GLU A 181 9.21 11.48 6.08
CA GLU A 181 8.97 12.05 7.40
C GLU A 181 8.96 10.94 8.47
N ASP A 182 10.14 10.40 8.80
CA ASP A 182 10.41 9.64 10.04
C ASP A 182 11.92 9.65 10.35
#